data_AF-A0A3D4EHQ4-F1
#
_entry.id   AF-A0A3D4EHQ4-F1
#
_cell.length_a   1.000
_cell.length_b   1.000
_cell.length_c   1.000
_cell.angle_alpha   90.00
_cell.angle_beta   90.00
_cell.angle_gamma   90.00
#
_symmetry.space_group_name_H-M   'P 1'
#
loop_
_entity.id
_entity.type
_entity.pdbx_description
1 polymer ?
#
loop_
_entity_poly.entity_id
_entity_poly.type
_entity_poly.pdbx_seq_one_letter_code
_entity_poly.pdbx_strand_id
1 'polypeptide(L)'
;RKIWFDDTIQRLNVDGRGELLGEFKGEDRLLIITQDGIAKTITPELTTRFDDKMIVLEKWIPAKPISAIYWDGNRERYYVKRFLIDNPEKEESFVSDHENTQLELVSTDHRPVVEMVFYKERNKDQKPNETVDIEDFISIKGINALGNQFYTEKLKQINLLDPLPYEEPVEAQPEQDVETPSESEETAHSENDQEDHIKGDGSQGSLF
;
A
#
# COMPACT_ATOMS: atom_id res chain seq x y z
N ARG A 1 -9.42 -12.55 -18.34
CA ARG A 1 -9.50 -11.97 -19.70
C ARG A 1 -8.57 -10.77 -19.78
N LYS A 2 -7.88 -10.54 -20.91
CA LYS A 2 -7.17 -9.28 -21.15
C LYS A 2 -8.17 -8.15 -21.36
N ILE A 3 -7.84 -6.95 -20.91
CA ILE A 3 -8.63 -5.72 -21.08
C ILE A 3 -7.69 -4.58 -21.44
N TRP A 4 -8.10 -3.78 -22.41
CA TRP A 4 -7.37 -2.60 -22.87
C TRP A 4 -8.21 -1.33 -22.71
N PHE A 5 -7.57 -0.17 -22.62
CA PHE A 5 -8.18 1.16 -22.64
C PHE A 5 -7.94 1.85 -23.97
N ASP A 6 -9.01 2.21 -24.66
CA ASP A 6 -9.00 3.06 -25.86
C ASP A 6 -9.16 4.51 -25.43
N ASP A 7 -8.07 5.29 -25.51
CA ASP A 7 -7.97 6.68 -25.08
C ASP A 7 -8.86 7.62 -25.90
N THR A 8 -8.94 7.34 -27.20
CA THR A 8 -9.62 8.14 -28.23
C THR A 8 -11.14 8.14 -28.05
N ILE A 9 -11.71 7.10 -27.42
CA ILE A 9 -13.14 7.05 -27.04
C ILE A 9 -13.37 6.94 -25.52
N GLN A 10 -12.31 6.89 -24.72
CA GLN A 10 -12.30 6.71 -23.26
C GLN A 10 -13.14 5.50 -22.79
N ARG A 11 -12.85 4.30 -23.31
CA ARG A 11 -13.56 3.06 -22.95
C ARG A 11 -12.66 1.84 -22.88
N LEU A 12 -13.10 0.84 -22.12
CA LEU A 12 -12.48 -0.48 -22.12
C LEU A 12 -12.86 -1.27 -23.38
N ASN A 13 -11.93 -2.07 -23.89
CA ASN A 13 -12.15 -3.03 -24.96
C ASN A 13 -11.41 -4.37 -24.69
N VAL A 14 -11.74 -5.39 -25.48
CA VAL A 14 -11.07 -6.70 -25.48
C VAL A 14 -10.41 -7.02 -26.84
N ASP A 15 -10.36 -6.02 -27.72
CA ASP A 15 -9.95 -6.14 -29.13
C ASP A 15 -8.45 -5.88 -29.35
N GLY A 16 -7.72 -5.47 -28.30
CA GLY A 16 -6.31 -5.10 -28.40
C GLY A 16 -6.03 -3.65 -28.79
N ARG A 17 -6.97 -2.71 -28.57
CA ARG A 17 -6.82 -1.30 -28.95
C ARG A 17 -6.39 -0.45 -27.75
N GLY A 18 -5.41 0.44 -27.97
CA GLY A 18 -4.86 1.28 -26.92
C GLY A 18 -4.05 0.49 -25.90
N GLU A 19 -4.04 0.95 -24.65
CA GLU A 19 -3.14 0.46 -23.60
C GLU A 19 -3.65 -0.82 -22.91
N LEU A 20 -2.76 -1.78 -22.64
CA LEU A 20 -3.12 -3.02 -21.94
C LEU A 20 -3.16 -2.80 -20.42
N LEU A 21 -4.36 -2.75 -19.85
CA LEU A 21 -4.55 -2.63 -18.39
C LEU A 21 -4.24 -3.93 -17.62
N GLY A 22 -4.06 -5.05 -18.33
CA GLY A 22 -3.67 -6.35 -17.78
C GLY A 22 -4.73 -7.44 -17.93
N GLU A 23 -4.64 -8.46 -17.08
CA GLU A 23 -5.58 -9.59 -17.03
C GLU A 23 -6.47 -9.58 -15.79
N PHE A 24 -7.78 -9.71 -16.05
CA PHE A 24 -8.85 -9.59 -15.06
C PHE A 24 -9.67 -10.88 -14.94
N LYS A 25 -9.85 -11.34 -13.70
CA LYS A 25 -10.76 -12.39 -13.23
C LYS A 25 -12.12 -11.77 -12.85
N GLY A 26 -12.90 -12.41 -11.97
CA GLY A 26 -14.21 -11.90 -11.54
C GLY A 26 -14.10 -10.87 -10.40
N GLU A 27 -13.12 -11.08 -9.52
CA GLU A 27 -12.80 -10.28 -8.34
C GLU A 27 -11.85 -9.10 -8.62
N ASP A 28 -11.18 -9.10 -9.78
CA ASP A 28 -10.21 -8.07 -10.15
C ASP A 28 -10.87 -6.73 -10.49
N ARG A 29 -10.35 -5.64 -9.91
CA ARG A 29 -10.85 -4.27 -10.09
C ARG A 29 -9.85 -3.37 -10.81
N LEU A 30 -10.33 -2.26 -11.34
CA LEU A 30 -9.52 -1.14 -11.82
C LEU A 30 -9.33 -0.12 -10.70
N LEU A 31 -8.13 0.44 -10.57
CA LEU A 31 -7.86 1.65 -9.80
C LEU A 31 -8.09 2.86 -10.71
N ILE A 32 -8.83 3.85 -10.23
CA ILE A 32 -9.04 5.14 -10.90
C ILE A 32 -8.66 6.26 -9.95
N ILE A 33 -7.82 7.18 -10.42
CA ILE A 33 -7.48 8.42 -9.72
C ILE A 33 -7.70 9.60 -10.67
N THR A 34 -8.29 10.69 -10.18
CA THR A 34 -8.51 11.92 -10.96
C THR A 34 -7.69 13.10 -10.45
N GLN A 35 -7.48 14.09 -11.33
CA GLN A 35 -6.79 15.34 -11.02
C GLN A 35 -7.45 16.15 -9.88
N ASP A 36 -8.73 15.89 -9.58
CA ASP A 36 -9.45 16.51 -8.45
C ASP A 36 -9.10 15.87 -7.08
N GLY A 37 -8.16 14.90 -7.04
CA GLY A 37 -7.74 14.25 -5.80
C GLY A 37 -8.71 13.18 -5.28
N ILE A 38 -9.50 12.59 -6.17
CA ILE A 38 -10.43 11.49 -5.89
C ILE A 38 -9.78 10.17 -6.30
N ALA A 39 -9.86 9.16 -5.43
CA ALA A 39 -9.50 7.77 -5.71
C ALA A 39 -10.70 6.83 -5.50
N LYS A 40 -10.81 5.81 -6.36
CA LYS A 40 -11.81 4.73 -6.25
C LYS A 40 -11.33 3.46 -6.94
N THR A 41 -12.04 2.36 -6.73
CA THR A 41 -11.90 1.17 -7.58
C THR A 41 -13.24 0.76 -8.18
N ILE A 42 -13.22 0.16 -9.38
CA ILE A 42 -14.44 -0.32 -10.05
C ILE A 42 -14.24 -1.71 -10.69
N THR A 43 -15.34 -2.44 -10.86
CA THR A 43 -15.37 -3.64 -11.71
C THR A 43 -15.18 -3.24 -13.19
N PRO A 44 -14.37 -3.97 -13.99
CA PRO A 44 -14.04 -3.56 -15.37
C PRO A 44 -15.16 -3.89 -16.38
N GLU A 45 -16.04 -2.92 -16.60
CA GLU A 45 -17.16 -2.98 -17.56
C GLU A 45 -16.86 -2.25 -18.88
N LEU A 46 -17.17 -2.89 -20.02
CA LEU A 46 -16.93 -2.33 -21.36
C LEU A 46 -17.87 -1.18 -21.73
N THR A 47 -18.94 -0.99 -20.94
CA THR A 47 -19.91 0.10 -21.05
C THR A 47 -19.48 1.37 -20.32
N THR A 48 -18.50 1.30 -19.43
CA THR A 48 -18.00 2.47 -18.68
C THR A 48 -17.32 3.45 -19.62
N ARG A 49 -17.78 4.72 -19.59
CA ARG A 49 -17.02 5.87 -20.07
C ARG A 49 -16.23 6.44 -18.89
N PHE A 50 -14.95 6.73 -19.10
CA PHE A 50 -14.06 7.30 -18.10
C PHE A 50 -14.09 8.84 -18.15
N ASP A 51 -13.55 9.49 -17.13
CA ASP A 51 -13.53 10.95 -17.02
C ASP A 51 -12.28 11.53 -17.70
N ASP A 52 -12.42 12.65 -18.40
CA ASP A 52 -11.35 13.42 -19.03
C ASP A 52 -10.26 13.86 -18.02
N LYS A 53 -10.59 13.97 -16.73
CA LYS A 53 -9.67 14.30 -15.62
C LYS A 53 -8.94 13.10 -15.01
N MET A 54 -9.12 11.89 -15.53
CA MET A 54 -8.46 10.69 -15.01
C MET A 54 -6.96 10.73 -15.29
N ILE A 55 -6.15 10.54 -14.23
CA ILE A 55 -4.68 10.58 -14.29
C ILE A 55 -4.03 9.22 -13.99
N VAL A 56 -4.77 8.28 -13.39
CA VAL A 56 -4.36 6.87 -13.25
C VAL A 56 -5.52 5.99 -13.66
N LEU A 57 -5.23 5.00 -14.51
CA LEU A 57 -6.09 3.86 -14.80
C LEU A 57 -5.22 2.61 -14.89
N GLU A 58 -5.21 1.79 -13.85
CA GLU A 58 -4.47 0.52 -13.83
C GLU A 58 -5.31 -0.61 -13.23
N LYS A 59 -4.86 -1.86 -13.36
CA LYS A 59 -5.39 -2.95 -12.53
C LYS A 59 -5.05 -2.67 -11.06
N TRP A 60 -6.06 -2.65 -10.19
CA TRP A 60 -5.85 -2.44 -8.77
C TRP A 60 -5.16 -3.65 -8.12
N ILE A 61 -4.12 -3.37 -7.33
CA ILE A 61 -3.42 -4.35 -6.49
C ILE A 61 -3.59 -3.90 -5.04
N PRO A 62 -4.34 -4.62 -4.18
CA PRO A 62 -4.72 -4.12 -2.85
C PRO A 62 -3.58 -3.75 -1.90
N ALA A 63 -2.40 -4.36 -2.06
CA ALA A 63 -1.21 -4.10 -1.25
C ALA A 63 -0.24 -3.06 -1.85
N LYS A 64 -0.52 -2.53 -3.05
CA LYS A 64 0.35 -1.58 -3.76
C LYS A 64 0.07 -0.14 -3.28
N PRO A 65 1.05 0.54 -2.64
CA PRO A 65 0.81 1.86 -2.05
C PRO A 65 0.65 2.93 -3.14
N ILE A 66 -0.37 3.77 -2.98
CA ILE A 66 -0.57 4.97 -3.79
C ILE A 66 0.17 6.12 -3.11
N SER A 67 1.05 6.78 -3.85
CA SER A 67 1.85 7.91 -3.42
C SER A 67 1.34 9.18 -4.08
N ALA A 68 0.99 10.20 -3.30
CA ALA A 68 0.48 11.48 -3.80
C ALA A 68 1.21 12.67 -3.17
N ILE A 69 1.57 13.66 -3.99
CA ILE A 69 2.11 14.95 -3.57
C ILE A 69 1.15 16.05 -4.03
N TYR A 70 0.76 16.91 -3.10
CA TYR A 70 -0.18 18.00 -3.36
C TYR A 70 0.16 19.26 -2.57
N TRP A 71 -0.18 20.42 -3.12
CA TRP A 71 -0.23 21.67 -2.37
C TRP A 71 -1.53 21.72 -1.58
N ASP A 72 -1.44 21.85 -0.26
CA ASP A 72 -2.61 22.03 0.60
C ASP A 72 -2.97 23.52 0.69
N GLY A 73 -4.18 23.86 0.24
CA GLY A 73 -4.67 25.24 0.22
C GLY A 73 -4.97 25.84 1.59
N ASN A 74 -5.19 25.03 2.63
CA ASN A 74 -5.45 25.48 4.00
C ASN A 74 -4.15 25.74 4.80
N ARG A 75 -3.04 25.14 4.36
CA ARG A 75 -1.71 25.25 5.00
C ARG A 75 -0.69 26.06 4.21
N GLU A 76 -0.98 26.32 2.93
CA GLU A 76 -0.08 26.97 1.96
C GLU A 76 1.30 26.28 1.87
N ARG A 77 1.30 24.93 1.80
CA ARG A 77 2.50 24.08 1.76
C ARG A 77 2.28 22.80 0.98
N TYR A 78 3.36 22.17 0.53
CA TYR A 78 3.32 20.84 -0.03
C TYR A 78 3.22 19.77 1.06
N TYR A 79 2.36 18.79 0.83
CA TYR A 79 2.23 17.56 1.61
C TYR A 79 2.42 16.35 0.71
N VAL A 80 2.96 15.28 1.29
CA VAL A 80 3.07 13.95 0.65
C VAL A 80 2.39 12.90 1.49
N LYS A 81 1.68 11.99 0.83
CA LYS A 81 0.92 10.89 1.44
C LYS A 81 1.22 9.60 0.69
N ARG A 82 1.50 8.52 1.43
CA ARG A 82 1.35 7.13 0.95
C ARG A 82 0.11 6.53 1.61
N PHE A 83 -0.74 5.86 0.84
CA PHE A 83 -1.97 5.24 1.34
C PHE A 83 -2.34 3.98 0.55
N LEU A 84 -3.28 3.19 1.08
CA LEU A 84 -3.95 2.10 0.38
C LEU A 84 -5.43 2.44 0.19
N ILE A 85 -6.13 1.70 -0.67
CA ILE A 85 -7.60 1.81 -0.79
C ILE A 85 -8.23 0.99 0.33
N ASP A 86 -8.55 1.64 1.45
CA ASP A 86 -9.09 1.01 2.67
C ASP A 86 -10.47 0.35 2.43
N ASN A 87 -11.28 0.86 1.50
CA ASN A 87 -12.54 0.25 1.07
C ASN A 87 -12.70 0.34 -0.47
N PRO A 88 -12.68 -0.76 -1.21
CA PRO A 88 -12.74 -0.74 -2.67
C PRO A 88 -14.08 -0.20 -3.21
N GLU A 89 -15.20 -0.42 -2.50
CA GLU A 89 -16.54 -0.01 -2.94
C GLU A 89 -16.86 1.46 -2.66
N LYS A 90 -15.89 2.24 -2.16
CA LYS A 90 -16.05 3.65 -1.83
C LYS A 90 -15.20 4.53 -2.75
N GLU A 91 -15.77 5.66 -3.13
CA GLU A 91 -15.03 6.78 -3.72
C GLU A 91 -14.60 7.74 -2.58
N GLU A 92 -13.31 8.08 -2.51
CA GLU A 92 -12.74 8.87 -1.44
C GLU A 92 -11.83 9.98 -1.97
N SER A 93 -11.92 11.18 -1.37
CA SER A 93 -10.91 12.23 -1.58
C SER A 93 -9.68 11.96 -0.71
N PHE A 94 -8.50 12.12 -1.29
CA PHE A 94 -7.23 12.09 -0.57
C PHE A 94 -6.53 13.46 -0.54
N VAL A 95 -7.20 14.54 -0.93
CA VAL A 95 -6.72 15.93 -0.79
C VAL A 95 -7.70 16.76 0.04
N SER A 96 -7.31 17.96 0.48
CA SER A 96 -8.18 18.83 1.26
C SER A 96 -9.16 19.63 0.38
N ASP A 97 -10.42 19.70 0.80
CA ASP A 97 -11.50 20.45 0.15
C ASP A 97 -11.28 21.97 0.33
N HIS A 98 -10.49 22.57 -0.56
CA HIS A 98 -10.17 23.99 -0.57
C HIS A 98 -9.79 24.44 -2.00
N GLU A 99 -10.28 25.58 -2.45
CA GLU A 99 -10.14 26.06 -3.85
C GLU A 99 -8.68 26.15 -4.36
N ASN A 100 -7.74 26.46 -3.46
CA ASN A 100 -6.31 26.55 -3.78
C ASN A 100 -5.53 25.23 -3.57
N THR A 101 -6.18 24.12 -3.22
CA THR A 101 -5.55 22.80 -3.15
C THR A 101 -5.28 22.27 -4.55
N GLN A 102 -4.06 21.78 -4.80
CA GLN A 102 -3.62 21.36 -6.13
C GLN A 102 -2.85 20.05 -6.05
N LEU A 103 -3.32 19.01 -6.75
CA LEU A 103 -2.63 17.74 -6.89
C LEU A 103 -1.49 17.90 -7.91
N GLU A 104 -0.24 17.74 -7.46
CA GLU A 104 0.96 17.97 -8.28
C GLU A 104 1.46 16.66 -8.92
N LEU A 105 1.39 15.54 -8.18
CA LEU A 105 1.92 14.25 -8.60
C LEU A 105 1.15 13.10 -7.94
N VAL A 106 0.90 12.04 -8.71
CA VAL A 106 0.52 10.71 -8.21
C VAL A 106 1.45 9.68 -8.84
N SER A 107 1.86 8.69 -8.05
CA SER A 107 2.53 7.48 -8.50
C SER A 107 1.93 6.29 -7.76
N THR A 108 1.83 5.15 -8.44
CA THR A 108 1.42 3.86 -7.86
C THR A 108 2.61 2.93 -7.67
N ASP A 109 3.85 3.43 -7.83
CA ASP A 109 5.07 2.66 -7.67
C ASP A 109 5.28 2.29 -6.20
N HIS A 110 5.84 1.11 -5.96
CA HIS A 110 6.16 0.67 -4.60
C HIS A 110 7.20 1.60 -3.96
N ARG A 111 8.22 2.02 -4.71
CA ARG A 111 9.31 2.90 -4.26
C ARG A 111 9.48 4.12 -5.19
N PRO A 112 8.57 5.11 -5.16
CA PRO A 112 8.63 6.26 -6.05
C PRO A 112 9.77 7.19 -5.65
N VAL A 113 10.53 7.64 -6.64
CA VAL A 113 11.54 8.69 -6.47
C VAL A 113 11.06 9.95 -7.17
N VAL A 114 11.18 11.10 -6.51
CA VAL A 114 10.81 12.40 -7.10
C VAL A 114 11.95 13.40 -7.05
N GLU A 115 11.94 14.36 -7.98
CA GLU A 115 12.83 15.51 -8.00
C GLU A 115 12.05 16.80 -7.72
N MET A 116 12.46 17.53 -6.68
CA MET A 116 12.01 18.90 -6.44
C MET A 116 12.85 19.89 -7.25
N VAL A 117 12.21 20.58 -8.19
CA VAL A 117 12.83 21.65 -8.99
C VAL A 117 12.48 23.00 -8.38
N PHE A 118 13.49 23.80 -8.04
CA PHE A 118 13.29 25.10 -7.37
C PHE A 118 13.25 26.27 -8.36
N TYR A 119 12.50 27.33 -8.03
CA TYR A 119 12.60 28.60 -8.75
C TYR A 119 13.97 29.25 -8.54
N LYS A 120 14.48 29.96 -9.56
CA LYS A 120 15.65 30.81 -9.38
C LYS A 120 15.28 32.06 -8.59
N GLU A 121 15.79 32.16 -7.36
CA GLU A 121 15.67 33.38 -6.57
C GLU A 121 16.38 34.58 -7.23
N ARG A 122 15.77 35.77 -7.11
CA ARG A 122 16.33 37.00 -7.66
C ARG A 122 17.64 37.36 -6.95
N ASN A 123 18.68 37.63 -7.74
CA ASN A 123 20.04 37.96 -7.28
C ASN A 123 20.77 36.84 -6.51
N LYS A 124 20.30 35.59 -6.59
CA LYS A 124 21.01 34.41 -6.10
C LYS A 124 21.31 33.44 -7.24
N ASP A 125 22.14 32.44 -6.96
CA ASP A 125 22.32 31.27 -7.83
C ASP A 125 21.10 30.34 -7.78
N GLN A 126 21.00 29.44 -8.76
CA GLN A 126 19.95 28.43 -8.79
C GLN A 126 20.18 27.43 -7.65
N LYS A 127 19.21 27.27 -6.75
CA LYS A 127 19.23 26.16 -5.77
C LYS A 127 19.25 24.84 -6.56
N PRO A 128 20.17 23.89 -6.27
CA PRO A 128 20.20 22.60 -6.94
C PRO A 128 18.89 21.85 -6.68
N ASN A 129 18.47 21.01 -7.63
CA ASN A 129 17.30 20.16 -7.45
C ASN A 129 17.57 19.12 -6.35
N GLU A 130 16.52 18.70 -5.65
CA GLU A 130 16.60 17.76 -4.53
C GLU A 130 15.80 16.49 -4.86
N THR A 131 16.48 15.34 -4.87
CA THR A 131 15.87 14.03 -5.09
C THR A 131 15.42 13.41 -3.76
N VAL A 132 14.23 12.83 -3.72
CA VAL A 132 13.63 12.21 -2.52
C VAL A 132 13.02 10.85 -2.87
N ASP A 133 13.40 9.80 -2.12
CA ASP A 133 12.63 8.54 -2.07
C ASP A 133 11.40 8.75 -1.18
N ILE A 134 10.21 8.57 -1.76
CA ILE A 134 8.94 8.76 -1.08
C ILE A 134 8.63 7.62 -0.09
N GLU A 135 9.22 6.43 -0.27
CA GLU A 135 9.09 5.35 0.71
C GLU A 135 9.80 5.68 2.03
N ASP A 136 11.09 6.00 1.97
CA ASP A 136 11.88 6.37 3.15
C ASP A 136 11.36 7.66 3.81
N PHE A 137 10.75 8.57 3.05
CA PHE A 137 10.19 9.82 3.57
C PHE A 137 8.89 9.64 4.38
N ILE A 138 8.03 8.65 4.04
CA ILE A 138 6.74 8.47 4.72
C ILE A 138 6.24 7.02 4.71
N SER A 139 5.92 6.49 5.89
CA SER A 139 5.18 5.23 6.02
C SER A 139 3.69 5.39 5.69
N ILE A 140 3.08 4.34 5.13
CA ILE A 140 1.66 4.28 4.73
C ILE A 140 0.74 4.84 5.84
N LYS A 141 -0.20 5.71 5.45
CA LYS A 141 -1.27 6.28 6.26
C LYS A 141 -2.63 5.84 5.69
N GLY A 142 -3.71 5.97 6.47
CA GLY A 142 -5.06 5.84 5.93
C GLY A 142 -5.36 6.95 4.91
N ILE A 143 -6.22 6.67 3.93
CA ILE A 143 -6.47 7.55 2.77
C ILE A 143 -6.89 8.98 3.17
N ASN A 144 -7.67 9.12 4.24
CA ASN A 144 -8.18 10.40 4.77
C ASN A 144 -7.19 11.19 5.66
N ALA A 145 -5.94 10.75 5.83
CA ALA A 145 -4.92 11.49 6.60
C ALA A 145 -4.45 12.78 5.89
N LEU A 146 -3.66 13.63 6.56
CA LEU A 146 -2.98 14.78 5.91
C LEU A 146 -1.64 14.40 5.23
N GLY A 147 -1.04 13.27 5.63
CA GLY A 147 0.34 12.94 5.23
C GLY A 147 1.40 13.77 5.98
N ASN A 148 2.63 13.75 5.48
CA ASN A 148 3.77 14.51 6.03
C ASN A 148 3.94 15.82 5.25
N GLN A 149 4.39 16.90 5.90
CA GLN A 149 4.78 18.12 5.20
C GLN A 149 6.02 17.83 4.34
N PHE A 150 5.91 18.03 3.03
CA PHE A 150 6.95 17.74 2.04
C PHE A 150 7.89 18.94 1.85
N TYR A 151 7.35 20.10 1.48
CA TYR A 151 8.13 21.33 1.32
C TYR A 151 7.28 22.58 1.62
N THR A 152 7.91 23.67 2.06
CA THR A 152 7.21 24.85 2.63
C THR A 152 6.96 25.99 1.67
N GLU A 153 7.70 26.08 0.56
CA GLU A 153 7.62 27.19 -0.41
C GLU A 153 7.11 26.66 -1.75
N LYS A 154 6.71 27.53 -2.69
CA LYS A 154 6.31 27.09 -4.03
C LYS A 154 7.50 26.53 -4.81
N LEU A 155 7.33 25.33 -5.36
CA LEU A 155 8.28 24.66 -6.24
C LEU A 155 8.01 25.07 -7.68
N LYS A 156 9.02 25.00 -8.54
CA LYS A 156 8.88 25.25 -9.98
C LYS A 156 8.20 24.08 -10.67
N GLN A 157 8.57 22.86 -10.27
CA GLN A 157 8.08 21.60 -10.81
C GLN A 157 8.42 20.48 -9.83
N ILE A 158 7.62 19.42 -9.82
CA ILE A 158 7.95 18.14 -9.18
C ILE A 158 7.97 17.09 -10.28
N ASN A 159 9.10 16.41 -10.48
CA ASN A 159 9.20 15.35 -11.47
C ASN A 159 9.09 13.99 -10.78
N LEU A 160 8.36 13.05 -11.38
CA LEU A 160 8.56 11.63 -11.12
C LEU A 160 9.85 11.19 -11.82
N LEU A 161 10.73 10.49 -11.11
CA LEU A 161 11.90 9.82 -11.67
C LEU A 161 11.64 8.30 -11.73
N ASP A 162 12.56 7.55 -12.34
CA ASP A 162 12.52 6.09 -12.31
C ASP A 162 12.46 5.58 -10.85
N PRO A 163 11.50 4.70 -10.50
CA PRO A 163 11.35 4.19 -9.14
C PRO A 163 12.51 3.26 -8.76
N LEU A 164 12.78 3.13 -7.46
CA LEU A 164 13.78 2.18 -6.99
C LEU A 164 13.30 0.73 -7.17
N PRO A 165 14.21 -0.24 -7.37
CA PRO A 165 13.86 -1.65 -7.40
C PRO A 165 13.08 -2.08 -6.15
N TYR A 166 12.02 -2.84 -6.39
CA TYR A 166 11.19 -3.47 -5.37
C TYR A 166 11.14 -4.97 -5.64
N GLU A 167 11.40 -5.77 -4.61
CA GLU A 167 11.18 -7.21 -4.62
C GLU A 167 9.92 -7.49 -3.81
N GLU A 168 8.93 -8.16 -4.41
CA GLU A 168 7.73 -8.58 -3.69
C GLU A 168 8.12 -9.52 -2.54
N PRO A 169 7.74 -9.22 -1.28
CA PRO A 169 8.01 -10.13 -0.16
C PRO A 169 7.37 -11.49 -0.44
N VAL A 170 8.19 -12.54 -0.48
CA VAL A 170 7.68 -13.91 -0.63
C VAL A 170 6.77 -14.21 0.56
N GLU A 171 5.47 -14.35 0.32
CA GLU A 171 4.53 -14.74 1.37
C GLU A 171 4.97 -16.08 1.96
N ALA A 172 5.38 -16.06 3.23
CA ALA A 172 5.59 -17.26 4.00
C ALA A 172 4.23 -17.94 4.17
N GLN A 173 3.94 -18.92 3.31
CA GLN A 173 2.75 -19.74 3.45
C GLN A 173 2.76 -20.35 4.86
N PRO A 174 1.64 -20.28 5.61
CA PRO A 174 1.59 -20.89 6.92
C PRO A 174 1.85 -22.39 6.75
N GLU A 175 2.89 -22.87 7.42
CA GLU A 175 3.18 -24.30 7.46
C GLU A 175 1.93 -25.01 7.99
N GLN A 176 1.33 -25.86 7.16
CA GLN A 176 0.17 -26.62 7.58
C GLN A 176 0.65 -27.66 8.58
N ASP A 177 0.33 -27.48 9.86
CA ASP A 177 0.57 -28.46 10.92
C ASP A 177 0.01 -29.82 10.48
N VAL A 178 0.90 -30.73 10.08
CA VAL A 178 0.54 -32.08 9.70
C VAL A 178 0.25 -32.84 11.00
N GLU A 179 -1.02 -32.90 11.38
CA GLU A 179 -1.48 -33.75 12.49
C GLU A 179 -1.01 -35.18 12.27
N THR A 180 0.01 -35.60 13.03
CA THR A 180 0.50 -36.98 13.01
C THR A 180 -0.59 -37.88 13.60
N PRO A 181 -1.13 -38.86 12.85
CA PRO A 181 -2.18 -39.73 13.37
C PRO A 181 -1.65 -40.59 14.52
N SER A 182 -2.41 -40.66 15.60
CA SER A 182 -2.13 -41.52 16.75
C SER A 182 -2.23 -42.99 16.34
N GLU A 183 -1.13 -43.73 16.41
CA GLU A 183 -1.11 -45.20 16.30
C GLU A 183 -1.02 -45.83 17.70
N SER A 184 -1.88 -46.81 18.00
CA SER A 184 -2.06 -47.34 19.35
C SER A 184 -2.50 -48.81 19.37
N GLU A 185 -1.64 -49.69 19.89
CA GLU A 185 -1.88 -51.06 20.41
C GLU A 185 -0.63 -51.39 21.28
N GLU A 186 -0.72 -51.76 22.57
CA GLU A 186 -1.12 -53.06 23.17
C GLU A 186 -0.15 -54.22 22.88
N THR A 187 0.22 -55.18 23.77
CA THR A 187 -0.01 -55.52 25.21
C THR A 187 1.17 -56.43 25.69
N ALA A 188 1.44 -56.83 26.95
CA ALA A 188 1.15 -56.43 28.35
C ALA A 188 1.99 -57.35 29.33
N HIS A 189 1.69 -57.37 30.65
CA HIS A 189 2.19 -58.30 31.70
C HIS A 189 3.67 -58.14 32.20
N SER A 190 4.06 -58.44 33.45
CA SER A 190 3.30 -58.73 34.71
C SER A 190 4.21 -58.75 35.97
N GLU A 191 3.69 -58.22 37.10
CA GLU A 191 3.88 -58.58 38.54
C GLU A 191 5.28 -58.78 39.21
N ASN A 192 5.33 -58.36 40.50
CA ASN A 192 6.30 -58.67 41.58
C ASN A 192 7.77 -58.17 41.43
N ASP A 193 8.56 -57.99 42.50
CA ASP A 193 8.44 -58.41 43.93
C ASP A 193 8.67 -57.26 44.96
N GLN A 194 8.52 -57.56 46.25
CA GLN A 194 8.74 -56.66 47.40
C GLN A 194 10.18 -56.76 47.97
N GLU A 195 10.70 -55.70 48.62
CA GLU A 195 11.18 -55.76 50.02
C GLU A 195 11.51 -54.38 50.63
N ASP A 196 11.63 -54.32 51.97
CA ASP A 196 11.78 -53.14 52.82
C ASP A 196 13.23 -52.64 53.03
N HIS A 197 13.41 -51.35 53.38
CA HIS A 197 13.98 -51.01 54.72
C HIS A 197 13.97 -49.52 55.14
N ILE A 198 13.00 -49.19 56.00
CA ILE A 198 13.01 -48.31 57.19
C ILE A 198 14.32 -47.53 57.55
N LYS A 199 14.22 -46.18 57.64
CA LYS A 199 14.66 -45.26 58.76
C LYS A 199 14.81 -43.81 58.25
N GLY A 200 14.39 -42.76 58.98
CA GLY A 200 13.57 -42.68 60.19
C GLY A 200 13.61 -41.29 60.87
N ASP A 201 12.52 -40.94 61.58
CA ASP A 201 12.40 -39.96 62.70
C ASP A 201 12.72 -38.45 62.45
N GLY A 202 12.20 -37.54 63.29
CA GLY A 202 12.58 -36.11 63.29
C GLY A 202 11.50 -35.03 63.48
N SER A 203 10.67 -35.11 64.52
CA SER A 203 9.94 -34.00 65.22
C SER A 203 9.71 -32.60 64.59
N GLN A 204 8.43 -32.16 64.61
CA GLN A 204 7.91 -30.83 65.00
C GLN A 204 8.62 -29.51 64.58
N GLY A 205 7.85 -28.60 63.97
CA GLY A 205 8.12 -27.15 63.93
C GLY A 205 6.85 -26.35 63.65
N SER A 206 6.66 -25.18 64.28
CA SER A 206 5.46 -24.33 64.14
C SER A 206 5.80 -22.84 64.30
N LEU A 207 5.03 -21.98 63.64
CA LEU A 207 5.19 -20.52 63.51
C LEU A 207 6.45 -20.10 62.71
N PHE A 208 6.45 -18.99 61.98
CA PHE A 208 5.51 -17.84 61.98
C PHE A 208 4.88 -17.59 60.60
#